data_AF-A0A916P9I5-F1
#
_entry.id   AF-A0A916P9I5-F1
#
_cell.length_a   1.000
_cell.length_b   1.000
_cell.length_c   1.000
_cell.angle_alpha   90.00
_cell.angle_beta   90.00
_cell.angle_gamma   90.00
#
_symmetry.space_group_name_H-M   'P 1'
#
loop_
_entity.id
_entity.type
_entity.pdbx_description
1 polymer ?
#
loop_
_entity_poly.entity_id
_entity_poly.type
_entity_poly.pdbx_seq_one_letter_code
_entity_poly.pdbx_strand_id
1 'polypeptide(L)' 'MTVSTLSGHRRVRPYCMAGGSPGELGRNRVERADGSTVELAGCGSTHVEPGDTLVIETPGGGGYGPASTSARRRR' A
#
# COMPACT_ATOMS: atom_id res chain seq x y z
N MET A 1 -19.33 0.78 13.79
CA MET A 1 -19.59 0.76 12.33
C MET A 1 -18.85 -0.42 11.70
N THR A 2 -19.27 -0.97 10.57
CA THR A 2 -18.50 -2.00 9.84
C THR A 2 -17.84 -1.39 8.60
N VAL A 3 -16.55 -1.68 8.41
CA VAL A 3 -15.80 -1.31 7.21
C VAL A 3 -15.47 -2.58 6.43
N SER A 4 -15.75 -2.56 5.13
CA SER A 4 -15.34 -3.60 4.19
C SER A 4 -14.45 -2.99 3.11
N THR A 5 -13.35 -3.66 2.79
CA THR A 5 -12.40 -3.20 1.76
C THR A 5 -12.33 -4.18 0.62
N LEU A 6 -12.27 -3.63 -0.60
CA LEU A 6 -11.93 -4.33 -1.83
C LEU A 6 -10.84 -3.53 -2.54
N SER A 7 -9.61 -4.01 -2.45
CA SER A 7 -8.43 -3.33 -2.97
C SER A 7 -7.41 -4.35 -3.50
N GLY A 8 -6.97 -4.11 -4.75
CA GLY A 8 -5.95 -4.91 -5.40
C GLY A 8 -4.54 -4.61 -4.89
N HIS A 9 -3.55 -5.36 -5.39
CA HIS A 9 -2.13 -5.12 -5.13
C HIS A 9 -1.72 -5.06 -3.64
N ARG A 10 -2.41 -5.85 -2.80
CA ARG A 10 -2.02 -6.11 -1.40
C ARG A 10 -1.17 -7.37 -1.23
N ARG A 11 -1.13 -8.22 -2.26
CA ARG A 11 -0.33 -9.46 -2.33
C ARG A 11 0.54 -9.53 -3.58
N VAL A 12 -0.02 -9.17 -4.74
CA VAL A 12 0.70 -9.19 -6.03
C VAL A 12 1.07 -7.76 -6.43
N ARG A 13 2.37 -7.51 -6.62
CA ARG A 13 2.90 -6.18 -6.95
C ARG A 13 2.37 -5.68 -8.30
N PRO A 14 2.17 -4.36 -8.47
CA PRO A 14 1.94 -3.77 -9.78
C PRO A 14 3.09 -4.08 -10.75
N TYR A 15 2.75 -4.44 -11.99
CA TYR A 15 3.72 -4.81 -13.01
C TYR A 15 4.55 -3.62 -13.49
N CYS A 16 5.71 -3.90 -14.06
CA CYS A 16 6.61 -2.93 -14.68
C CYS A 16 6.73 -3.18 -16.19
N MET A 17 7.39 -2.26 -16.90
CA MET A 17 7.55 -2.36 -18.35
C MET A 17 8.95 -1.95 -18.81
N ALA A 18 9.39 -2.48 -19.95
CA ALA A 18 10.66 -2.13 -20.60
C ALA A 18 11.90 -2.24 -19.69
N GLY A 19 11.92 -3.23 -18.77
CA GLY A 19 13.04 -3.42 -17.83
C GLY A 19 12.97 -2.56 -16.55
N GLY A 20 11.85 -1.89 -16.30
CA GLY A 20 11.57 -1.21 -15.03
C GLY A 20 11.38 -2.17 -13.86
N SER A 21 11.29 -1.62 -12.64
CA SER A 21 11.05 -2.40 -11.41
C SER A 21 9.58 -2.41 -11.02
N PRO A 22 9.05 -3.53 -10.46
CA PRO A 22 7.66 -3.59 -9.98
C PRO A 22 7.34 -2.54 -8.93
N GLY A 23 6.07 -2.14 -8.88
CA GLY A 23 5.57 -1.20 -7.86
C GLY A 23 5.55 -1.82 -6.45
N GLU A 24 5.49 -0.97 -5.42
CA GLU A 24 5.30 -1.43 -4.05
C GLU A 24 3.86 -1.90 -3.80
N LEU A 25 3.70 -2.86 -2.89
CA LEU A 25 2.38 -3.30 -2.45
C LEU A 25 1.72 -2.20 -1.62
N GLY A 26 0.42 -2.03 -1.81
CA GLY A 26 -0.40 -1.26 -0.87
C GLY A 26 -0.67 -2.07 0.39
N ARG A 27 -1.20 -1.41 1.42
CA ARG A 27 -1.58 -2.03 2.70
C ARG A 27 -2.84 -1.36 3.24
N ASN A 28 -3.60 -2.08 4.04
CA ASN A 28 -4.74 -1.51 4.77
C ASN A 28 -4.59 -1.93 6.23
N ARG A 29 -4.87 -1.03 7.16
CA ARG A 29 -4.90 -1.34 8.59
C ARG A 29 -5.92 -0.46 9.30
N VAL A 30 -6.38 -0.93 10.45
CA VAL A 30 -7.13 -0.12 11.41
C VAL A 30 -6.22 0.15 12.59
N GLU A 31 -5.95 1.42 12.85
CA GLU A 31 -5.32 1.90 14.06
C GLU A 31 -6.44 2.13 15.09
N ARG A 32 -6.39 1.39 16.20
CA ARG A 32 -7.40 1.43 17.25
C ARG A 32 -7.21 2.65 18.14
N ALA A 33 -8.29 3.11 18.77
CA ALA A 33 -8.23 4.23 19.71
C ALA A 33 -7.27 3.98 20.91
N ASP A 34 -7.00 2.71 21.25
CA ASP A 34 -6.03 2.31 22.29
C ASP A 34 -4.57 2.28 21.81
N GLY A 35 -4.32 2.61 20.54
CA GLY A 35 -3.00 2.60 19.90
C GLY A 35 -2.59 1.25 19.31
N SER A 36 -3.38 0.19 19.48
CA SER A 36 -3.13 -1.08 18.80
C SER A 36 -3.44 -0.99 17.30
N THR A 37 -2.93 -1.92 16.51
CA THR A 37 -3.13 -1.94 15.05
C THR A 37 -3.58 -3.31 14.60
N VAL A 38 -4.56 -3.34 13.68
CA VAL A 38 -5.07 -4.55 13.05
C VAL A 38 -4.90 -4.44 11.54
N GLU A 39 -4.11 -5.34 10.95
CA GLU A 39 -3.98 -5.44 9.50
C GLU A 39 -5.30 -5.90 8.87
N LEU A 40 -5.66 -5.28 7.74
CA LEU A 40 -6.86 -5.60 6.98
C LEU A 40 -6.47 -6.07 5.57
N ALA A 41 -6.90 -7.28 5.21
CA ALA A 41 -6.62 -7.84 3.90
C ALA A 41 -7.24 -7.00 2.77
N GLY A 42 -6.74 -7.17 1.54
CA GLY A 42 -7.27 -6.46 0.37
C GLY A 42 -8.74 -6.79 0.06
N CYS A 43 -9.20 -7.97 0.45
CA CYS A 43 -10.61 -8.33 0.54
C CYS A 43 -10.87 -8.76 1.99
N GLY A 44 -11.56 -7.91 2.75
CA GLY A 44 -11.77 -8.15 4.17
C GLY A 44 -12.72 -7.15 4.79
N SER A 45 -13.24 -7.50 5.96
CA SER A 45 -14.14 -6.65 6.75
C SER A 45 -13.73 -6.63 8.22
N THR A 46 -14.03 -5.53 8.90
CA THR A 46 -13.79 -5.39 10.34
C THR A 46 -14.75 -4.37 10.96
N HIS A 47 -15.01 -4.53 12.25
CA HIS A 47 -15.71 -3.52 13.04
C HIS A 47 -14.74 -2.40 13.43
N VAL A 48 -15.25 -1.17 13.39
CA VAL A 48 -14.56 0.04 13.84
C VAL A 48 -15.44 0.80 14.83
N GLU A 49 -14.81 1.30 15.87
CA GLU A 49 -15.45 2.10 16.92
C GLU A 49 -15.07 3.59 16.78
N PRO A 50 -15.82 4.52 17.38
CA PRO A 50 -15.44 5.92 17.43
C PRO A 50 -14.02 6.09 17.97
N GLY A 51 -13.18 6.84 17.26
CA GLY A 51 -11.77 7.03 17.59
C GLY A 51 -10.81 6.09 16.84
N ASP A 52 -11.29 5.01 16.24
CA ASP A 52 -10.48 4.19 15.33
C ASP A 52 -10.18 4.95 14.03
N THR A 53 -9.01 4.67 13.44
CA THR A 53 -8.57 5.24 12.16
C THR A 53 -8.34 4.12 11.14
N LEU A 54 -9.03 4.21 10.00
CA LEU A 54 -8.74 3.35 8.83
C LEU A 54 -7.62 3.99 8.00
N VAL A 55 -6.50 3.30 7.88
CA VAL A 55 -5.37 3.72 7.04
C VAL A 55 -5.33 2.87 5.77
N ILE A 56 -5.31 3.55 4.62
CA ILE A 56 -5.20 2.93 3.30
C ILE A 56 -3.93 3.45 2.62
N GLU A 57 -2.92 2.59 2.52
CA GLU A 57 -1.70 2.85 1.78
C GLU A 57 -1.88 2.32 0.35
N THR A 58 -2.00 3.23 -0.61
CA THR A 58 -2.19 2.87 -2.02
C THR A 58 -0.91 2.26 -2.60
N PRO A 59 -1.02 1.27 -3.50
CA PRO A 59 0.14 0.64 -4.12
C PRO A 59 0.87 1.64 -5.02
N GLY A 60 2.19 1.49 -5.13
CA GLY A 60 3.00 2.30 -6.05
C GLY A 60 2.83 1.85 -7.50
N GLY A 61 3.09 2.73 -8.47
CA GLY A 61 3.17 2.34 -9.89
C GLY A 61 4.42 1.50 -10.17
N GLY A 62 4.37 0.62 -11.16
CA GLY A 62 5.57 -0.01 -11.69
C GLY A 62 6.38 0.94 -12.56
N GLY A 63 7.70 0.83 -12.49
CA GLY A 63 8.61 1.63 -13.28
C GLY A 63 8.60 1.26 -14.77
N TYR A 64 9.01 2.23 -15.59
CA TYR A 64 9.28 2.06 -17.01
C TYR A 64 10.78 2.27 -17.28
N GLY A 65 11.39 1.36 -18.04
CA GLY A 65 12.81 1.47 -18.41
C GLY A 65 13.78 1.08 -17.29
N PRO A 66 15.04 0.77 -17.60
CA PRO A 66 16.06 0.54 -16.58
C PRO A 66 16.22 1.77 -15.68
N ALA A 67 16.48 1.55 -14.39
CA ALA A 67 16.77 2.65 -13.47
C ALA A 67 17.95 3.46 -14.02
N SER A 68 17.72 4.71 -14.39
CA SER A 68 18.82 5.59 -14.77
C SER A 68 19.64 5.84 -13.51
N THR A 69 20.89 5.40 -13.49
CA THR A 69 21.85 5.84 -12.48
C THR A 69 22.11 7.33 -12.71
N SER A 70 21.26 8.20 -12.16
CA SER A 70 21.61 9.60 -11.99
C SER A 70 22.66 9.66 -10.89
N ALA A 71 23.93 9.41 -11.27
CA ALA A 71 25.05 9.75 -10.43
C ALA A 71 24.90 11.25 -10.14
N ARG A 72 24.45 11.57 -8.92
CA ARG A 72 24.32 12.92 -8.43
C ARG A 72 25.70 13.54 -8.53
N ARG A 73 25.92 14.30 -9.62
CA ARG A 73 27.18 14.98 -9.92
C ARG A 73 27.32 16.04 -8.83
N ARG A 74 28.02 15.67 -7.75
CA ARG A 74 28.40 16.60 -6.68
C ARG A 74 29.21 17.70 -7.37
N ARG A 75 28.64 18.90 -7.40
CA ARG A 75 29.42 20.13 -7.57
C ARG A 75 30.09 20.44 -6.25
#